data_AF-A0A9E3ZZW1-F1
#
_entry.id   AF-A0A9E3ZZW1-F1
#
_cell.length_a   1.000
_cell.length_b   1.000
_cell.length_c   1.000
_cell.angle_alpha   90.00
_cell.angle_beta   90.00
_cell.angle_gamma   90.00
#
_symmetry.space_group_name_H-M   'P 1'
#
loop_
_entity.id
_entity.type
_entity.pdbx_description
1 polymer ?
#
loop_
_entity_poly.entity_id
_entity_poly.type
_entity_poly.pdbx_seq_one_letter_code
_entity_poly.pdbx_strand_id
1 'polypeptide(L)'
;MAVLCALWAAAPAAQAIEPYWSNWRGLAIRGYDPVAYQIEGRPVEGRGEHALKWRGATWRFASASNRERFEAEPERYAPRYGGYCAYAVANGYTASVDPDAWKIVDGRLYLNYSRSIQAEWEKDVAGHIERADRNWPGLRAGGG
;
A
#
# COMPACT_ATOMS: atom_id res chain seq x y z
N MET A 1 27.45 -25.75 44.77
CA MET A 1 27.25 -24.63 43.81
C MET A 1 26.70 -25.22 42.51
N ALA A 2 25.40 -25.11 42.29
CA ALA A 2 24.77 -25.48 41.01
C ALA A 2 24.51 -24.19 40.24
N VAL A 3 25.17 -24.04 39.09
CA VAL A 3 24.92 -22.92 38.16
C VAL A 3 23.78 -23.37 37.26
N LEU A 4 22.58 -22.81 37.45
CA LEU A 4 21.51 -22.94 36.46
C LEU A 4 21.78 -21.95 35.32
N CYS A 5 22.17 -22.46 34.16
CA CYS A 5 22.11 -21.71 32.91
C CYS A 5 20.64 -21.54 32.50
N ALA A 6 20.10 -20.34 32.64
CA ALA A 6 18.80 -19.99 32.06
C ALA A 6 18.97 -19.87 30.53
N LEU A 7 18.34 -20.77 29.78
CA LEU A 7 18.19 -20.66 28.34
C LEU A 7 17.16 -19.56 28.05
N TRP A 8 17.63 -18.41 27.58
CA TRP A 8 16.76 -17.33 27.11
C TRP A 8 16.30 -17.67 25.69
N ALA A 9 15.06 -18.13 25.54
CA ALA A 9 14.42 -18.19 24.23
C ALA A 9 14.06 -16.77 23.80
N ALA A 10 14.77 -16.22 22.81
CA ALA A 10 14.34 -15.00 22.15
C ALA A 10 13.11 -15.33 21.29
N ALA A 11 11.96 -14.73 21.60
CA ALA A 11 10.81 -14.79 20.70
C ALA A 11 11.17 -14.07 19.38
N PRO A 12 10.82 -14.63 18.21
CA PRO A 12 11.05 -13.93 16.95
C PRO A 12 10.26 -12.62 16.96
N ALA A 13 10.95 -11.50 16.74
CA ALA A 13 10.28 -10.23 16.48
C ALA A 13 9.47 -10.39 15.19
N ALA A 14 8.15 -10.31 15.31
CA ALA A 14 7.28 -10.29 14.16
C ALA A 14 7.67 -9.10 13.26
N GLN A 15 7.95 -9.39 12.00
CA GLN A 15 8.66 -8.48 11.12
C GLN A 15 7.68 -7.40 10.62
N ALA A 16 7.96 -6.14 10.93
CA ALA A 16 7.21 -5.01 10.39
C ALA A 16 7.08 -5.12 8.87
N ILE A 17 5.86 -5.01 8.33
CA ILE A 17 5.70 -4.90 6.88
C ILE A 17 6.19 -3.53 6.44
N GLU A 18 6.84 -3.48 5.28
CA GLU A 18 7.19 -2.21 4.66
C GLU A 18 5.91 -1.36 4.50
N PRO A 19 5.93 -0.07 4.85
CA PRO A 19 4.77 0.80 4.74
C PRO A 19 4.19 0.87 3.32
N TYR A 20 4.98 0.50 2.31
CA TYR A 20 4.59 0.47 0.91
C TYR A 20 4.86 -0.89 0.28
N TRP A 21 3.80 -1.50 -0.25
CA TRP A 21 3.90 -2.74 -1.00
C TRP A 21 4.62 -2.48 -2.33
N SER A 22 5.61 -3.33 -2.61
CA SER A 22 6.22 -3.42 -3.92
C SER A 22 6.22 -4.87 -4.41
N ASN A 23 6.16 -5.04 -5.72
CA ASN A 23 6.28 -6.37 -6.31
C ASN A 23 7.72 -6.90 -6.19
N TRP A 24 7.97 -8.12 -6.66
CA TRP A 24 9.31 -8.75 -6.64
C TRP A 24 10.41 -7.96 -7.39
N ARG A 25 10.04 -6.94 -8.18
CA ARG A 25 10.96 -6.02 -8.88
C ARG A 25 11.17 -4.70 -8.12
N GLY A 26 10.60 -4.55 -6.92
CA GLY A 26 10.64 -3.33 -6.12
C GLY A 26 9.77 -2.20 -6.67
N LEU A 27 8.77 -2.49 -7.52
CA LEU A 27 7.87 -1.49 -8.09
C LEU A 27 6.62 -1.31 -7.22
N ALA A 28 6.37 -0.07 -6.78
CA ALA A 28 5.13 0.33 -6.12
C ALA A 28 3.94 0.11 -7.06
N ILE A 29 2.81 -0.36 -6.52
CA ILE A 29 1.53 -0.55 -7.24
C ILE A 29 1.69 -1.22 -8.62
N ARG A 30 2.63 -2.19 -8.70
CA ARG A 30 2.96 -2.96 -9.92
C ARG A 30 3.50 -2.11 -11.09
N GLY A 31 3.97 -0.89 -10.82
CA GLY A 31 4.55 0.02 -11.81
C GLY A 31 3.56 1.00 -12.43
N TYR A 32 2.33 1.06 -11.94
CA TYR A 32 1.34 2.05 -12.38
C TYR A 32 1.62 3.43 -11.77
N ASP A 33 1.16 4.47 -12.45
CA ASP A 33 1.27 5.85 -12.03
C ASP A 33 0.19 6.18 -10.97
N PRO A 34 0.55 6.49 -9.71
CA PRO A 34 -0.42 6.82 -8.66
C PRO A 34 -1.11 8.17 -8.90
N VAL A 35 -0.44 9.12 -9.56
CA VAL A 35 -1.01 10.42 -9.91
C VAL A 35 -2.12 10.24 -10.93
N ALA A 36 -1.99 9.23 -11.79
CA ALA A 36 -2.89 9.10 -12.92
C ALA A 36 -4.33 8.72 -12.57
N TYR A 37 -4.52 8.07 -11.43
CA TYR A 37 -5.85 7.78 -10.89
C TYR A 37 -6.66 9.06 -10.60
N GLN A 38 -5.99 10.15 -10.21
CA GLN A 38 -6.63 11.42 -9.91
C GLN A 38 -6.72 12.35 -11.12
N ILE A 39 -5.67 12.40 -11.94
CA ILE A 39 -5.58 13.36 -13.05
C ILE A 39 -6.26 12.83 -14.31
N GLU A 40 -5.95 11.59 -14.71
CA GLU A 40 -6.53 10.95 -15.90
C GLU A 40 -7.79 10.12 -15.58
N GLY A 41 -8.07 9.87 -14.30
CA GLY A 41 -9.25 9.10 -13.88
C GLY A 41 -9.20 7.62 -14.27
N ARG A 42 -8.00 7.08 -14.53
CA ARG A 42 -7.78 5.69 -14.92
C ARG A 42 -6.37 5.23 -14.54
N PRO A 43 -6.14 3.91 -14.38
CA PRO A 43 -4.80 3.38 -14.21
C PRO A 43 -4.01 3.59 -15.50
N VAL A 44 -2.78 4.09 -15.37
CA VAL A 44 -1.83 4.25 -16.47
C VAL A 44 -0.52 3.63 -16.04
N GLU A 45 0.06 2.77 -16.89
CA GLU A 45 1.36 2.19 -16.61
C GLU A 45 2.45 3.29 -16.67
N GLY A 46 3.28 3.33 -15.63
CA GLY A 46 4.39 4.26 -15.56
C GLY A 46 5.62 3.77 -16.33
N ARG A 47 6.46 4.72 -16.73
CA ARG A 47 7.66 4.45 -17.53
C ARG A 47 8.90 4.45 -16.65
N GLY A 48 9.87 3.59 -16.98
CA GLY A 48 11.12 3.50 -16.23
C GLY A 48 11.96 4.79 -16.27
N GLU A 49 11.84 5.56 -17.36
CA GLU A 49 12.47 6.88 -17.53
C GLU A 49 11.89 7.96 -16.61
N HIS A 50 10.70 7.73 -16.07
CA HIS A 50 10.03 8.60 -15.10
C HIS A 50 9.87 7.83 -13.79
N ALA A 51 10.97 7.40 -13.20
CA ALA A 51 10.98 6.71 -11.91
C ALA A 51 11.43 7.63 -10.77
N LEU A 52 10.90 7.39 -9.57
CA LEU A 52 11.32 8.02 -8.32
C LEU A 52 11.39 6.95 -7.23
N LYS A 53 12.46 6.95 -6.42
CA LYS A 53 12.51 6.14 -5.20
C LYS A 53 11.92 6.94 -4.05
N TRP A 54 10.90 6.40 -3.40
CA TRP A 54 10.29 7.04 -2.24
C TRP A 54 9.77 5.97 -1.27
N ARG A 55 10.16 6.10 0.00
CA ARG A 55 9.81 5.20 1.11
C ARG A 55 9.98 3.70 0.81
N GLY A 56 11.17 3.35 0.29
CA GLY A 56 11.55 1.96 0.06
C GLY A 56 11.05 1.34 -1.25
N ALA A 57 10.18 2.03 -2.01
CA ALA A 57 9.66 1.54 -3.28
C ALA A 57 10.07 2.42 -4.48
N THR A 58 10.15 1.80 -5.66
CA THR A 58 10.31 2.51 -6.94
C THR A 58 8.93 2.82 -7.50
N TRP A 59 8.60 4.11 -7.60
CA TRP A 59 7.40 4.63 -8.22
C TRP A 59 7.70 4.97 -9.67
N ARG A 60 6.76 4.67 -10.58
CA ARG A 60 6.88 5.00 -12.00
C ARG A 60 5.71 5.87 -12.40
N PHE A 61 5.97 6.81 -13.31
CA PHE A 61 4.99 7.78 -13.74
C PHE A 61 4.82 7.73 -15.25
N ALA A 62 3.62 8.03 -15.73
CA ALA A 62 3.30 8.06 -17.15
C ALA A 62 3.99 9.23 -17.86
N SER A 63 4.35 10.28 -17.11
CA SER A 63 5.06 11.47 -17.58
C SER A 63 5.99 12.05 -16.51
N ALA A 64 6.96 12.87 -16.94
CA ALA A 64 7.80 13.64 -16.04
C ALA A 64 6.98 14.59 -15.15
N SER A 65 5.92 15.19 -15.70
CA SER A 65 5.03 16.09 -14.96
C SER A 65 4.29 15.36 -13.82
N ASN A 66 3.86 14.10 -14.03
CA ASN A 66 3.27 13.30 -12.96
C ASN A 66 4.30 12.93 -11.88
N ARG A 67 5.54 12.62 -12.27
CA ARG A 67 6.64 12.43 -11.31
C ARG A 67 6.83 13.67 -10.43
N GLU A 68 6.86 14.85 -11.03
CA GLU A 68 7.03 16.13 -10.32
C GLU A 68 5.86 16.41 -9.37
N ARG A 69 4.61 16.15 -9.78
CA ARG A 69 3.43 16.25 -8.89
C ARG A 69 3.57 15.33 -7.68
N PHE A 70 3.97 14.08 -7.91
CA PHE A 70 4.16 13.13 -6.83
C PHE A 70 5.30 13.53 -5.91
N GLU A 71 6.43 13.99 -6.45
CA GLU A 71 7.57 14.43 -5.64
C GLU A 71 7.21 15.64 -4.75
N ALA A 72 6.38 16.55 -5.25
CA ALA A 72 5.91 17.72 -4.49
C ALA A 72 4.91 17.36 -3.38
N GLU A 73 3.97 16.45 -3.64
CA GLU A 73 2.89 16.09 -2.71
C GLU A 73 2.66 14.56 -2.63
N PRO A 74 3.64 13.75 -2.20
CA PRO A 74 3.56 12.29 -2.36
C PRO A 74 2.41 11.67 -1.58
N GLU A 75 2.11 12.20 -0.40
CA GLU A 75 1.02 11.69 0.46
C GLU A 75 -0.38 11.97 -0.09
N ARG A 76 -0.51 12.88 -1.05
CA ARG A 76 -1.76 13.16 -1.76
C ARG A 76 -2.08 12.10 -2.79
N TYR A 77 -1.06 11.59 -3.46
CA TYR A 77 -1.19 10.69 -4.60
C TYR A 77 -0.96 9.22 -4.23
N ALA A 78 -0.13 8.95 -3.22
CA ALA A 78 0.11 7.59 -2.75
C ALA A 78 -1.19 6.93 -2.24
N PRO A 79 -1.39 5.62 -2.45
CA PRO A 79 -2.56 4.92 -1.92
C PRO A 79 -2.59 4.97 -0.39
N ARG A 80 -3.79 5.09 0.19
CA ARG A 80 -4.00 5.25 1.64
C ARG A 80 -3.29 4.20 2.48
N TYR A 81 -3.28 2.96 2.01
CA TYR A 81 -2.64 1.82 2.66
C TYR A 81 -1.41 1.34 1.90
N GLY A 82 -0.63 2.26 1.35
CA GLY A 82 0.70 1.97 0.83
C GLY A 82 0.76 1.01 -0.36
N GLY A 83 -0.33 0.84 -1.10
CA GLY A 83 -0.40 -0.13 -2.19
C GLY A 83 -0.80 -1.54 -1.77
N TYR A 84 -1.30 -1.71 -0.53
CA TYR A 84 -2.00 -2.92 -0.08
C TYR A 84 -3.51 -2.80 -0.29
N CYS A 85 -4.17 -3.95 -0.44
CA CYS A 85 -5.62 -4.05 -0.60
C CYS A 85 -6.37 -3.46 0.62
N ALA A 86 -7.20 -2.45 0.40
CA ALA A 86 -7.99 -1.78 1.43
C ALA A 86 -8.95 -2.74 2.14
N TYR A 87 -9.57 -3.67 1.41
CA TYR A 87 -10.38 -4.73 2.01
C TYR A 87 -9.58 -5.64 2.93
N ALA A 88 -8.38 -6.07 2.52
CA ALA A 88 -7.53 -6.92 3.35
C ALA A 88 -7.14 -6.20 4.64
N VAL A 89 -6.73 -4.93 4.53
CA VAL A 89 -6.36 -4.10 5.70
C VAL A 89 -7.56 -3.93 6.65
N ALA A 90 -8.77 -3.73 6.11
CA ALA A 90 -10.00 -3.68 6.92
C ALA A 90 -10.28 -4.98 7.68
N ASN A 91 -9.75 -6.12 7.23
CA ASN A 91 -9.88 -7.43 7.84
C ASN A 91 -8.63 -7.87 8.62
N GLY A 92 -7.67 -6.97 8.85
CA GLY A 92 -6.54 -7.21 9.74
C GLY A 92 -5.39 -8.01 9.11
N TYR A 93 -5.30 -8.07 7.79
CA TYR A 93 -4.16 -8.65 7.08
C TYR A 93 -3.79 -7.82 5.85
N THR A 94 -2.76 -8.23 5.10
CA THR A 94 -2.36 -7.55 3.86
C THR A 94 -2.46 -8.45 2.65
N ALA A 95 -2.75 -7.85 1.51
CA ALA A 95 -2.73 -8.50 0.21
C ALA A 95 -2.22 -7.51 -0.84
N SER A 96 -1.70 -8.04 -1.94
CA SER A 96 -1.34 -7.25 -3.12
C SER A 96 -2.58 -6.60 -3.74
N VAL A 97 -2.36 -5.87 -4.84
CA VAL A 97 -3.41 -5.11 -5.52
C VAL A 97 -3.50 -5.44 -7.00
N ASP A 98 -4.69 -5.23 -7.55
CA ASP A 98 -4.94 -5.07 -8.96
C ASP A 98 -5.04 -3.56 -9.26
N PRO A 99 -4.19 -2.99 -10.14
CA PRO A 99 -4.26 -1.58 -10.53
C PRO A 99 -5.62 -1.16 -11.09
N ASP A 100 -6.38 -2.10 -11.64
CA ASP A 100 -7.73 -1.82 -12.11
C ASP A 100 -8.76 -1.79 -10.97
N ALA A 101 -8.49 -2.39 -9.81
CA ALA A 101 -9.43 -2.47 -8.70
C ALA A 101 -9.28 -1.30 -7.72
N TRP A 102 -9.70 -0.10 -8.11
CA TRP A 102 -9.42 1.14 -7.37
C TRP A 102 -10.65 2.04 -7.18
N LYS A 103 -10.57 2.93 -6.20
CA LYS A 103 -11.53 4.02 -5.98
C LYS A 103 -10.82 5.24 -5.38
N ILE A 104 -11.25 6.44 -5.78
CA ILE A 104 -10.93 7.67 -5.03
C ILE A 104 -12.07 7.93 -4.04
N VAL A 105 -11.74 8.10 -2.76
CA VAL A 105 -12.69 8.52 -1.71
C VAL A 105 -12.06 9.67 -0.96
N ASP A 106 -12.76 10.81 -0.88
CA ASP A 106 -12.28 12.05 -0.24
C ASP A 106 -10.87 12.45 -0.68
N GLY A 107 -10.62 12.37 -1.99
CA GLY A 107 -9.32 12.74 -2.58
C GLY A 107 -8.17 11.76 -2.28
N ARG A 108 -8.45 10.55 -1.76
CA ARG A 108 -7.44 9.53 -1.48
C ARG A 108 -7.65 8.29 -2.34
N LEU A 109 -6.55 7.71 -2.81
CA LEU A 109 -6.54 6.48 -3.60
C LEU A 109 -6.64 5.23 -2.72
N TYR A 110 -7.62 4.39 -3.00
CA TYR A 110 -7.80 3.06 -2.42
C TYR A 110 -7.67 2.02 -3.51
N LEU A 111 -6.90 0.97 -3.23
CA LEU A 111 -6.67 -0.15 -4.14
C LEU A 111 -7.17 -1.44 -3.49
N ASN A 112 -7.60 -2.40 -4.29
CA ASN A 112 -8.09 -3.69 -3.86
C ASN A 112 -7.38 -4.82 -4.62
N TYR A 113 -7.48 -6.04 -4.09
CA TYR A 113 -6.80 -7.21 -4.65
C TYR A 113 -7.32 -7.61 -6.03
N SER A 114 -8.61 -7.40 -6.30
CA SER A 114 -9.28 -7.68 -7.57
C SER A 114 -10.59 -6.90 -7.67
N ARG A 115 -11.19 -6.85 -8.87
CA ARG A 115 -12.52 -6.24 -9.07
C ARG A 115 -13.61 -6.88 -8.21
N SER A 116 -13.57 -8.20 -7.98
CA SER A 116 -14.54 -8.88 -7.12
C SER A 116 -14.37 -8.49 -5.65
N ILE A 117 -13.13 -8.35 -5.18
CA ILE A 117 -12.85 -7.88 -3.82
C ILE A 117 -13.20 -6.39 -3.67
N GLN A 118 -12.98 -5.58 -4.71
CA GLN A 118 -13.48 -4.21 -4.75
C GLN A 118 -15.00 -4.17 -4.58
N ALA A 119 -15.74 -5.00 -5.31
CA ALA A 119 -17.20 -5.05 -5.18
C ALA A 119 -17.64 -5.41 -3.75
N GLU A 120 -16.91 -6.28 -3.05
CA GLU A 120 -17.16 -6.58 -1.63
C GLU A 120 -16.86 -5.36 -0.74
N TRP A 121 -15.71 -4.73 -0.95
CA TRP A 121 -15.31 -3.52 -0.23
C TRP A 121 -16.29 -2.37 -0.41
N GLU A 122 -16.84 -2.22 -1.62
CA GLU A 122 -17.78 -1.16 -1.96
C GLU A 122 -19.16 -1.29 -1.31
N LYS A 123 -19.50 -2.45 -0.74
CA LYS A 123 -20.74 -2.63 0.02
C LYS A 123 -20.80 -1.78 1.30
N ASP A 124 -19.64 -1.42 1.86
CA ASP A 124 -19.51 -0.61 3.07
C ASP A 124 -18.18 0.17 3.04
N VAL A 125 -18.05 1.11 2.10
CA VAL A 125 -16.80 1.88 1.93
C VAL A 125 -16.38 2.56 3.23
N ALA A 126 -17.31 3.25 3.90
CA ALA A 126 -17.01 4.00 5.11
C ALA A 126 -16.57 3.07 6.27
N GLY A 127 -17.32 2.00 6.54
CA GLY A 127 -16.98 1.07 7.60
C GLY A 127 -15.71 0.27 7.31
N HIS A 128 -15.43 -0.07 6.05
CA HIS A 128 -14.14 -0.68 5.68
C HIS A 128 -12.96 0.28 5.90
N ILE A 129 -13.08 1.56 5.51
CA ILE A 129 -12.04 2.56 5.75
C ILE A 129 -11.80 2.72 7.26
N GLU A 130 -12.86 2.81 8.05
CA GLU A 130 -12.76 2.95 9.51
C GLU A 130 -12.04 1.76 10.15
N ARG A 131 -12.39 0.53 9.75
CA ARG A 131 -11.70 -0.69 10.22
C ARG A 131 -10.24 -0.72 9.76
N ALA A 132 -9.98 -0.41 8.50
CA ALA A 132 -8.63 -0.40 7.95
C ALA A 132 -7.74 0.63 8.64
N ASP A 133 -8.26 1.83 8.91
CA ASP A 133 -7.54 2.88 9.63
C ASP A 133 -7.15 2.45 11.06
N ARG A 134 -7.98 1.66 11.74
CA ARG A 134 -7.63 1.06 13.04
C ARG A 134 -6.56 -0.03 12.93
N ASN A 135 -6.65 -0.89 11.92
CA ASN A 135 -5.74 -2.03 11.77
C ASN A 135 -4.36 -1.62 11.23
N TRP A 136 -4.32 -0.59 10.39
CA TRP A 136 -3.13 -0.22 9.62
C TRP A 136 -1.88 0.08 10.46
N PRO A 137 -1.95 0.81 11.60
CA PRO A 137 -0.78 1.02 12.45
C PRO A 137 -0.17 -0.28 12.99
N GLY A 138 -1.01 -1.26 13.38
CA GLY A 138 -0.56 -2.55 13.89
C GLY A 138 0.11 -3.41 12.81
N LEU A 139 -0.49 -3.44 11.61
CA LEU A 139 0.05 -4.16 10.46
C LEU A 139 1.44 -3.65 10.08
N ARG A 140 1.62 -2.32 10.03
CA ARG A 140 2.91 -1.68 9.74
C ARG A 140 3.97 -1.88 10.82
N ALA A 141 3.57 -2.17 12.05
CA ALA A 141 4.50 -2.42 13.16
C ALA A 141 4.96 -3.88 13.24
N GLY A 142 4.38 -4.77 12.41
CA GLY A 142 4.68 -6.20 12.43
C GLY A 142 3.89 -7.00 13.45
N GLY A 143 2.86 -6.41 14.07
CA GLY A 143 2.05 -7.08 15.08
C GLY A 143 0.89 -7.86 14.47
N GLY A 144 1.15 -9.12 14.10
CA GLY A 144 0.15 -10.13 13.77
C GLY A 144 0.51 -11.45 14.45
#